data_AF-A0A834GL91-F1
#
_entry.id   AF-A0A834GL91-F1
#
_cell.length_a   1.000
_cell.length_b   1.000
_cell.length_c   1.000
_cell.angle_alpha   90.00
_cell.angle_beta   90.00
_cell.angle_gamma   90.00
#
_symmetry.space_group_name_H-M   'P 1'
#
loop_
_entity.id
_entity.type
_entity.pdbx_description
1 polymer ?
#
loop_
_entity_poly.entity_id
_entity_poly.type
_entity_poly.pdbx_seq_one_letter_code
_entity_poly.pdbx_strand_id
1 'polypeptide(L)'
;MKKSLDSIPSSSKIKFDETEEHDSSSEDEGEIERELANVTFEELLKARSNGSHTVYRKPDLEKPGGRANKNRPMEASAKKPVGRFREVIQVPKKVVRDPRFETLCGNLDVEGFKKRYNFLYENELPAEREELKRSMKNSNDRTVVDELKNRISGIDKQLKSASKRTEREILSEHKKRERQAAKQGKRPFYLKKSEIREQKLIEKYKELKVSMYLANSNPIWRKGDGRMQRRTTDTCRIDALPRMSIKYSDFSSFQLLDPHVSGMVATGEGMPSYTLLGGDSVVKT
;
A
#
# COMPACT_ATOMS: atom_id res chain seq x y z
N MET A 1 -67.38 -65.23 37.23
CA MET A 1 -67.16 -66.69 37.38
C MET A 1 -66.19 -67.15 36.31
N LYS A 2 -65.23 -67.99 36.72
CA LYS A 2 -64.49 -69.01 35.93
C LYS A 2 -63.56 -68.55 34.78
N LYS A 3 -62.30 -68.99 34.93
CA LYS A 3 -61.25 -69.09 33.90
C LYS A 3 -61.68 -70.06 32.80
N SER A 4 -61.19 -69.85 31.58
CA SER A 4 -60.87 -70.93 30.64
C SER A 4 -59.67 -70.53 29.79
N LEU A 5 -58.59 -71.29 29.95
CA LEU A 5 -57.49 -71.37 29.00
C LEU A 5 -57.89 -72.35 27.89
N ASP A 6 -57.43 -72.06 26.68
CA ASP A 6 -56.79 -72.97 25.71
C ASP A 6 -57.20 -72.68 24.27
N SER A 7 -56.22 -72.31 23.45
CA SER A 7 -55.98 -72.95 22.15
C SER A 7 -54.69 -72.40 21.54
N ILE A 8 -53.70 -73.28 21.40
CA ILE A 8 -52.53 -73.06 20.57
C ILE A 8 -52.96 -73.26 19.12
N PRO A 9 -52.77 -72.29 18.20
CA PRO A 9 -52.90 -72.56 16.78
C PRO A 9 -51.58 -73.13 16.24
N SER A 10 -51.65 -74.43 15.97
CA SER A 10 -51.08 -75.18 14.85
C SER A 10 -50.02 -74.49 13.97
N SER A 11 -48.86 -75.16 13.91
CA SER A 11 -47.87 -75.10 12.84
C SER A 11 -48.50 -75.09 11.44
N SER A 12 -48.08 -74.14 10.61
CA SER A 12 -48.12 -74.26 9.14
C SER A 12 -46.76 -73.89 8.55
N LYS A 13 -45.97 -74.96 8.38
CA LYS A 13 -44.93 -75.21 7.37
C LYS A 13 -44.73 -74.10 6.33
N ILE A 14 -43.64 -73.33 6.47
CA ILE A 14 -43.04 -72.60 5.36
C ILE A 14 -41.81 -73.40 4.93
N LYS A 15 -41.78 -73.79 3.66
CA LYS A 15 -40.64 -74.43 3.00
C LYS A 15 -39.53 -73.40 2.87
N PHE A 16 -38.36 -73.71 3.41
CA PHE A 16 -37.13 -72.99 3.18
C PHE A 16 -36.50 -73.56 1.92
N ASP A 17 -36.32 -72.70 0.91
CA ASP A 17 -35.53 -73.00 -0.28
C ASP A 17 -34.14 -72.43 0.00
N GLU A 18 -33.14 -73.32 0.09
CA GLU A 18 -31.73 -72.98 0.24
C GLU A 18 -31.16 -72.57 -1.13
N THR A 19 -30.90 -71.28 -1.31
CA THR A 19 -29.95 -70.69 -2.28
C THR A 19 -29.97 -69.19 -1.99
N GLU A 20 -28.93 -68.59 -1.42
CA GLU A 20 -27.64 -68.30 -2.05
C GLU A 20 -26.59 -68.15 -0.94
N GLU A 21 -25.45 -68.81 -1.12
CA GLU A 21 -24.24 -68.56 -0.34
C GLU A 21 -23.76 -67.14 -0.65
N HIS A 22 -24.00 -66.19 0.26
CA HIS A 22 -23.32 -64.92 0.24
C HIS A 22 -22.07 -65.05 1.12
N ASP A 23 -20.92 -65.16 0.48
CA ASP A 23 -19.59 -65.05 1.10
C ASP A 23 -19.52 -63.70 1.84
N SER A 24 -19.84 -63.73 3.14
CA SER A 24 -19.87 -62.54 3.99
C SER A 24 -18.44 -62.26 4.42
N SER A 25 -17.86 -61.23 3.81
CA SER A 25 -16.53 -60.72 4.11
C SER A 25 -16.36 -60.54 5.62
N SER A 26 -15.30 -61.11 6.19
CA SER A 26 -15.00 -61.03 7.64
C SER A 26 -14.83 -59.60 8.17
N GLU A 27 -14.76 -58.61 7.28
CA GLU A 27 -14.70 -57.19 7.63
C GLU A 27 -16.06 -56.62 8.07
N ASP A 28 -17.17 -57.15 7.53
CA ASP A 28 -18.53 -56.63 7.79
C ASP A 28 -19.03 -57.00 9.19
N GLU A 29 -18.69 -58.18 9.71
CA GLU A 29 -19.05 -58.63 11.06
C GLU A 29 -18.44 -57.70 12.14
N GLY A 30 -17.19 -57.28 11.95
CA GLY A 30 -16.50 -56.39 12.88
C GLY A 30 -16.97 -54.94 12.80
N GLU A 31 -17.62 -54.51 11.71
CA GLU A 31 -18.22 -53.19 11.60
C GLU A 31 -19.58 -53.15 12.32
N ILE A 32 -20.37 -54.21 12.18
CA ILE A 32 -21.65 -54.38 12.87
C ILE A 32 -21.45 -54.42 14.40
N GLU A 33 -20.42 -55.12 14.90
CA GLU A 33 -20.12 -55.18 16.34
C GLU A 33 -19.75 -53.79 16.91
N ARG A 34 -19.00 -52.99 16.14
CA ARG A 34 -18.65 -51.61 16.50
C ARG A 34 -19.85 -50.68 16.49
N GLU A 35 -20.78 -50.84 15.55
CA GLU A 35 -22.02 -50.07 15.52
C GLU A 35 -22.93 -50.41 16.71
N LEU A 36 -23.10 -51.70 17.03
CA LEU A 36 -23.90 -52.15 18.17
C LEU A 36 -23.34 -51.68 19.53
N ALA A 37 -22.02 -51.58 19.66
CA ALA A 37 -21.38 -51.07 20.88
C ALA A 37 -21.75 -49.62 21.21
N ASN A 38 -22.17 -48.84 20.21
CA ASN A 38 -22.54 -47.43 20.37
C ASN A 38 -24.06 -47.20 20.56
N VAL A 39 -24.88 -48.24 20.41
CA VAL A 39 -26.34 -48.14 20.56
C VAL A 39 -26.73 -48.19 22.04
N THR A 40 -27.59 -47.26 22.47
CA THR A 40 -28.00 -47.20 23.88
C THR A 40 -29.01 -48.31 24.23
N PHE A 41 -29.04 -48.75 25.49
CA PHE A 41 -29.90 -49.85 25.95
C PHE A 41 -31.40 -49.60 25.72
N GLU A 42 -31.84 -48.35 25.82
CA GLU A 42 -33.22 -47.95 25.56
C GLU A 42 -33.61 -48.16 24.09
N GLU A 43 -32.68 -47.91 23.17
CA GLU A 43 -32.87 -48.03 21.73
C GLU A 43 -32.97 -49.51 21.31
N LEU A 44 -32.22 -50.40 21.99
CA LEU A 44 -32.31 -51.86 21.80
C LEU A 44 -33.65 -52.43 22.28
N LEU A 45 -34.18 -51.97 23.41
CA LEU A 45 -35.50 -52.39 23.90
C LEU A 45 -36.62 -51.97 22.95
N LYS A 46 -36.50 -50.76 22.38
CA LYS A 46 -37.45 -50.22 21.40
C LYS A 46 -37.38 -50.95 20.05
N ALA A 47 -36.19 -51.34 19.61
CA ALA A 47 -36.02 -52.18 18.43
C ALA A 47 -36.68 -53.55 18.62
N ARG A 48 -36.52 -54.16 19.81
CA ARG A 48 -37.15 -55.45 20.16
C ARG A 48 -38.68 -55.36 20.21
N SER A 49 -39.24 -54.27 20.73
CA SER A 49 -40.69 -54.09 20.80
C SER A 49 -41.33 -53.81 19.44
N ASN A 50 -40.61 -53.09 18.57
CA ASN A 50 -41.16 -52.61 17.30
C ASN A 50 -40.80 -53.50 16.10
N GLY A 51 -39.90 -54.46 16.27
CA GLY A 51 -39.45 -55.40 15.22
C GLY A 51 -38.69 -54.73 14.07
N SER A 52 -38.29 -53.46 14.22
CA SER A 52 -37.57 -52.69 13.21
C SER A 52 -36.07 -52.82 13.45
N HIS A 53 -35.36 -53.44 12.51
CA HIS A 53 -33.91 -53.56 12.56
C HIS A 53 -33.25 -52.18 12.42
N THR A 54 -32.33 -51.82 13.31
CA THR A 54 -31.64 -50.51 13.36
C THR A 54 -30.55 -50.34 12.30
N VAL A 55 -30.62 -51.09 11.18
CA VAL A 55 -29.70 -50.82 10.05
C VAL A 55 -30.23 -49.58 9.34
N TYR A 56 -29.40 -48.56 9.18
CA TYR A 56 -29.69 -47.43 8.32
C TYR A 56 -29.93 -47.92 6.87
N ARG A 57 -31.16 -48.26 6.51
CA ARG A 57 -31.55 -48.31 5.10
C ARG A 57 -31.57 -46.87 4.59
N LYS A 58 -30.63 -46.53 3.71
CA LYS A 58 -30.69 -45.29 2.92
C LYS A 58 -32.09 -45.21 2.29
N PRO A 59 -32.83 -44.10 2.41
CA PRO A 59 -34.09 -43.96 1.71
C PRO A 59 -33.77 -44.02 0.21
N ASP A 60 -34.42 -44.94 -0.50
CA ASP A 60 -34.35 -45.02 -1.94
C ASP A 60 -34.80 -43.66 -2.49
N LEU A 61 -33.85 -42.87 -2.99
CA LEU A 61 -34.16 -41.72 -3.82
C LEU A 61 -34.85 -42.28 -5.06
N GLU A 62 -36.19 -42.24 -5.07
CA GLU A 62 -36.98 -42.58 -6.25
C GLU A 62 -36.42 -41.79 -7.43
N LYS A 63 -35.75 -42.49 -8.34
CA LYS A 63 -35.27 -41.90 -9.58
C LYS A 63 -36.52 -41.34 -10.28
N PRO A 64 -36.55 -40.06 -10.68
CA PRO A 64 -37.72 -39.52 -11.36
C PRO A 64 -37.99 -40.40 -12.58
N GLY A 65 -39.18 -41.02 -12.62
CA GLY A 65 -39.54 -41.98 -13.64
C GLY A 65 -39.22 -41.43 -15.03
N GLY A 66 -38.36 -42.13 -15.76
CA GLY A 66 -38.05 -41.76 -17.14
C GLY A 66 -39.33 -41.78 -17.99
N ARG A 67 -39.37 -40.99 -19.06
CA ARG A 67 -40.47 -41.06 -20.03
C ARG A 67 -40.59 -42.50 -20.55
N ALA A 68 -41.80 -43.06 -20.50
CA ALA A 68 -42.08 -44.37 -21.10
C ALA A 68 -41.85 -44.41 -22.63
N ASN A 69 -41.88 -43.25 -23.33
CA ASN A 69 -41.57 -43.12 -24.75
C ASN A 69 -40.84 -41.77 -25.00
N LYS A 70 -39.82 -41.76 -25.86
CA LYS A 70 -38.99 -40.59 -26.18
C LYS A 70 -39.80 -39.42 -26.75
N ASN A 71 -40.86 -39.71 -27.50
CA ASN A 71 -41.68 -38.69 -28.17
C ASN A 71 -42.85 -38.16 -27.32
N ARG A 72 -43.03 -38.63 -26.07
CA ARG A 72 -44.07 -38.12 -25.17
C ARG A 72 -43.51 -36.97 -24.32
N PRO A 73 -44.22 -35.87 -24.04
CA PRO A 73 -43.77 -34.85 -23.08
C PRO A 73 -43.58 -35.41 -21.65
N MET A 74 -42.79 -34.74 -20.82
CA MET A 74 -42.57 -35.17 -19.43
C MET A 74 -43.54 -34.41 -18.55
N GLU A 75 -44.37 -35.12 -17.81
CA GLU A 75 -45.29 -34.50 -16.86
C GLU A 75 -44.50 -34.09 -15.60
N ALA A 76 -44.55 -32.81 -15.27
CA ALA A 76 -43.96 -32.26 -14.06
C ALA A 76 -45.09 -31.75 -13.15
N SER A 77 -45.01 -32.06 -11.85
CA SER A 77 -46.00 -31.58 -10.89
C SER A 77 -45.93 -30.06 -10.75
N ALA A 78 -47.08 -29.38 -10.90
CA ALA A 78 -47.20 -27.93 -10.71
C ALA A 78 -46.87 -27.48 -9.26
N LYS A 79 -46.83 -28.43 -8.31
CA LYS A 79 -46.42 -28.17 -6.92
C LYS A 79 -44.90 -28.00 -6.76
N LYS A 80 -44.11 -28.40 -7.75
CA LYS A 80 -42.65 -28.22 -7.74
C LYS A 80 -42.33 -26.86 -8.37
N PRO A 81 -41.93 -25.85 -7.58
CA PRO A 81 -41.58 -24.55 -8.14
C PRO A 81 -40.32 -24.66 -8.99
N VAL A 82 -40.30 -23.97 -10.14
CA VAL A 82 -39.10 -23.88 -10.98
C VAL A 82 -38.03 -23.09 -10.22
N GLY A 83 -36.82 -23.63 -10.13
CA GLY A 83 -35.68 -22.92 -9.55
C GLY A 83 -35.41 -21.63 -10.33
N ARG A 84 -35.41 -20.49 -9.64
CA ARG A 84 -35.18 -19.16 -10.25
C ARG A 84 -33.70 -18.88 -10.55
N PHE A 85 -32.79 -19.61 -9.89
CA PHE A 85 -31.36 -19.39 -10.02
C PHE A 85 -30.83 -20.11 -11.26
N ARG A 86 -30.44 -19.33 -12.26
CA ARG A 86 -29.54 -19.78 -13.31
C ARG A 86 -28.12 -19.61 -12.79
N GLU A 87 -27.29 -20.65 -12.86
CA GLU A 87 -25.86 -20.53 -12.54
C GLU A 87 -25.19 -19.65 -13.59
N VAL A 88 -25.02 -18.36 -13.26
CA VAL A 88 -24.27 -17.43 -14.09
C VAL A 88 -22.79 -17.70 -13.83
N ILE A 89 -22.19 -18.58 -14.62
CA ILE A 89 -20.74 -18.79 -14.62
C ILE A 89 -20.09 -17.48 -15.08
N GLN A 90 -19.49 -16.75 -14.15
CA GLN A 90 -18.76 -15.52 -14.47
C GLN A 90 -17.46 -15.90 -15.20
N VAL A 91 -17.53 -15.97 -16.53
CA VAL A 91 -16.32 -16.13 -17.36
C VAL A 91 -15.46 -14.86 -17.20
N PRO A 92 -14.17 -14.97 -16.82
CA PRO A 92 -13.30 -13.81 -16.73
C PRO A 92 -13.19 -13.16 -18.11
N LYS A 93 -13.82 -12.00 -18.27
CA LYS A 93 -13.79 -11.24 -19.52
C LYS A 93 -12.41 -10.60 -19.66
N LYS A 94 -11.72 -10.91 -20.76
CA LYS A 94 -10.48 -10.22 -21.13
C LYS A 94 -10.83 -8.80 -21.56
N VAL A 95 -10.66 -7.85 -20.65
CA VAL A 95 -10.79 -6.43 -20.98
C VAL A 95 -9.44 -5.97 -21.53
N VAL A 96 -9.41 -5.48 -22.77
CA VAL A 96 -8.23 -4.79 -23.30
C VAL A 96 -8.10 -3.49 -22.54
N ARG A 97 -7.00 -3.35 -21.79
CA ARG A 97 -6.74 -2.21 -20.94
C ARG A 97 -5.50 -1.49 -21.44
N ASP A 98 -5.55 -0.17 -21.45
CA ASP A 98 -4.39 0.65 -21.77
C ASP A 98 -3.44 0.63 -20.56
N PRO A 99 -2.20 0.15 -20.71
CA PRO A 99 -1.26 0.06 -19.59
C PRO A 99 -1.02 1.41 -18.91
N ARG A 100 -1.20 2.54 -19.60
CA ARG A 100 -1.05 3.88 -19.02
C ARG A 100 -2.12 4.22 -17.99
N PHE A 101 -3.28 3.59 -18.11
CA PHE A 101 -4.47 3.87 -17.29
C PHE A 101 -4.88 2.66 -16.44
N GLU A 102 -4.07 1.60 -16.41
CA GLU A 102 -4.23 0.44 -15.56
C GLU A 102 -3.91 0.79 -14.10
N THR A 103 -4.76 0.34 -13.17
CA THR A 103 -4.50 0.46 -11.73
C THR A 103 -3.27 -0.35 -11.30
N LEU A 104 -2.88 -1.34 -12.11
CA LEU A 104 -1.70 -2.16 -11.91
C LEU A 104 -0.39 -1.44 -12.28
N CYS A 105 -0.43 -0.30 -13.00
CA CYS A 105 0.77 0.39 -13.50
C CYS A 105 1.56 1.18 -12.44
N GLY A 106 1.35 0.88 -11.15
CA GLY A 106 2.10 1.47 -10.04
C GLY A 106 1.63 2.87 -9.63
N ASN A 107 2.17 3.37 -8.52
CA ASN A 107 1.86 4.71 -8.00
C ASN A 107 2.91 5.73 -8.47
N LEU A 108 2.47 6.95 -8.76
CA LEU A 108 3.37 8.04 -9.14
C LEU A 108 4.28 8.44 -7.96
N ASP A 109 5.58 8.21 -8.11
CA ASP A 109 6.58 8.82 -7.22
C ASP A 109 6.80 10.29 -7.58
N VAL A 110 6.10 11.16 -6.86
CA VAL A 110 6.16 12.62 -7.03
C VAL A 110 7.57 13.17 -6.75
N GLU A 111 8.31 12.56 -5.83
CA GLU A 111 9.66 13.04 -5.47
C GLU A 111 10.69 12.63 -6.54
N GLY A 112 10.65 11.37 -6.98
CA GLY A 112 11.47 10.88 -8.09
C GLY A 112 11.21 11.64 -9.40
N PHE A 113 9.95 11.91 -9.72
CA PHE A 113 9.58 12.72 -10.88
C PHE A 113 10.20 14.12 -10.80
N LYS A 114 10.04 14.81 -9.66
CA LYS A 114 10.60 16.15 -9.46
C LYS A 114 12.11 16.20 -9.57
N LYS A 115 12.81 15.17 -9.11
CA LYS A 115 14.27 15.06 -9.24
C LYS A 115 14.70 14.86 -10.69
N ARG A 116 14.03 13.96 -11.43
CA ARG A 116 14.34 13.70 -12.85
C ARG A 116 14.09 14.94 -13.72
N TYR A 117 13.04 15.70 -13.42
CA TYR A 117 12.66 16.90 -14.16
C TYR A 117 13.01 18.19 -13.41
N ASN A 118 14.13 18.21 -12.68
CA ASN A 118 14.53 19.37 -11.88
C ASN A 118 14.90 20.59 -12.76
N PHE A 119 15.44 20.34 -13.95
CA PHE A 119 15.80 21.38 -14.94
C PHE A 119 14.62 22.29 -15.30
N LEU A 120 13.38 21.79 -15.25
CA LEU A 120 12.19 22.59 -15.47
C LEU A 120 12.06 23.71 -14.44
N TYR A 121 12.35 23.41 -13.17
CA TYR A 121 12.19 24.35 -12.07
C TYR A 121 13.37 25.31 -11.94
N GLU A 122 14.57 24.87 -12.31
CA GLU A 122 15.80 25.66 -12.19
C GLU A 122 16.01 26.61 -13.37
N ASN A 123 15.73 26.17 -14.60
CA ASN A 123 16.11 26.89 -15.82
C ASN A 123 14.90 27.27 -16.70
N GLU A 124 14.11 26.27 -17.13
CA GLU A 124 13.08 26.48 -18.16
C GLU A 124 11.93 27.38 -17.70
N LEU A 125 11.31 27.07 -16.56
CA LEU A 125 10.20 27.87 -16.01
C LEU A 125 10.60 29.33 -15.68
N PRO A 126 11.75 29.61 -15.03
CA PRO A 126 12.16 30.99 -14.82
C PRO A 126 12.48 31.72 -16.14
N ALA A 127 13.06 31.05 -17.13
CA ALA A 127 13.28 31.63 -18.46
C ALA A 127 11.96 31.96 -19.17
N GLU A 128 11.01 31.01 -19.22
CA GLU A 128 9.68 31.22 -19.79
C GLU A 128 8.96 32.39 -19.10
N ARG A 129 9.08 32.48 -17.77
CA ARG A 129 8.51 33.58 -16.99
C ARG A 129 9.09 34.94 -17.40
N GLU A 130 10.39 35.02 -17.65
CA GLU A 130 11.03 36.25 -18.10
C GLU A 130 10.62 36.64 -19.52
N GLU A 131 10.53 35.67 -20.43
CA GLU A 131 10.05 35.88 -21.79
C GLU A 131 8.61 36.38 -21.82
N LEU A 132 7.73 35.77 -21.02
CA LEU A 132 6.35 36.21 -20.87
C LEU A 132 6.28 37.64 -20.32
N LYS A 133 7.15 38.00 -19.36
CA LYS A 133 7.24 39.39 -18.89
C LYS A 133 7.72 40.36 -19.97
N ARG A 134 8.62 39.94 -20.86
CA ARG A 134 9.07 40.75 -22.01
C ARG A 134 7.93 40.94 -23.00
N SER A 135 7.23 39.86 -23.37
CA SER A 135 6.06 39.92 -24.26
C SER A 135 4.96 40.81 -23.69
N MET A 136 4.68 40.72 -22.38
CA MET A 136 3.69 41.55 -21.69
C MET A 136 4.02 43.05 -21.73
N LYS A 137 5.31 43.42 -21.73
CA LYS A 137 5.75 44.82 -21.87
C LYS A 137 5.61 45.34 -23.30
N ASN A 138 5.70 44.45 -24.28
CA ASN A 138 5.65 44.80 -25.70
C ASN A 138 4.20 44.83 -26.24
N SER A 139 3.32 44.00 -25.68
CA SER A 139 1.91 43.91 -26.08
C SER A 139 1.07 45.04 -25.48
N ASN A 140 0.24 45.67 -26.31
CA ASN A 140 -0.73 46.68 -25.86
C ASN A 140 -2.16 46.11 -25.73
N ASP A 141 -2.45 44.98 -26.37
CA ASP A 141 -3.77 44.37 -26.37
C ASP A 141 -4.14 43.83 -24.98
N ARG A 142 -5.28 44.31 -24.46
CA ARG A 142 -5.72 43.97 -23.10
C ARG A 142 -5.96 42.47 -22.91
N THR A 143 -6.57 41.80 -23.88
CA THR A 143 -6.87 40.36 -23.83
C THR A 143 -5.58 39.53 -23.75
N VAL A 144 -4.62 39.82 -24.63
CA VAL A 144 -3.31 39.16 -24.68
C VAL A 144 -2.54 39.40 -23.38
N VAL A 145 -2.53 40.63 -22.88
CA VAL A 145 -1.90 40.97 -21.60
C VAL A 145 -2.48 40.16 -20.44
N ASP A 146 -3.79 39.96 -20.40
CA ASP A 146 -4.44 39.19 -19.35
C ASP A 146 -4.15 37.68 -19.46
N GLU A 147 -4.06 37.12 -20.67
CA GLU A 147 -3.59 35.75 -20.90
C GLU A 147 -2.14 35.54 -20.43
N LEU A 148 -1.25 36.48 -20.77
CA LEU A 148 0.14 36.45 -20.34
C LEU A 148 0.27 36.52 -18.81
N LYS A 149 -0.50 37.38 -18.14
CA LYS A 149 -0.57 37.42 -16.66
C LYS A 149 -1.04 36.09 -16.10
N ASN A 150 -2.07 35.48 -16.69
CA ASN A 150 -2.60 34.19 -16.24
C ASN A 150 -1.51 33.11 -16.35
N ARG A 151 -0.77 33.08 -17.46
CA ARG A 151 0.34 32.14 -17.66
C ARG A 151 1.46 32.36 -16.63
N ILE A 152 1.88 33.60 -16.41
CA ILE A 152 2.88 33.95 -15.38
C ILE A 152 2.41 33.48 -13.99
N SER A 153 1.13 33.70 -13.65
CA SER A 153 0.57 33.25 -12.38
C SER A 153 0.59 31.73 -12.25
N GLY A 154 0.40 30.99 -13.35
CA GLY A 154 0.50 29.54 -13.42
C GLY A 154 1.91 29.06 -13.10
N ILE A 155 2.92 29.67 -13.72
CA ILE A 155 4.33 29.38 -13.47
C ILE A 155 4.70 29.71 -12.01
N ASP A 156 4.28 30.86 -11.50
CA ASP A 156 4.55 31.26 -10.10
C ASP A 156 3.92 30.27 -9.10
N LYS A 157 2.72 29.74 -9.38
CA LYS A 157 2.09 28.67 -8.58
C LYS A 157 2.90 27.37 -8.62
N GLN A 158 3.42 26.98 -9.79
CA GLN A 158 4.27 25.80 -9.92
C GLN A 158 5.56 25.93 -9.14
N LEU A 159 6.27 27.06 -9.25
CA LEU A 159 7.49 27.35 -8.49
C LEU A 159 7.22 27.40 -6.98
N LYS A 160 6.11 28.01 -6.55
CA LYS A 160 5.71 28.01 -5.14
C LYS A 160 5.36 26.62 -4.62
N SER A 161 4.83 25.73 -5.46
CA SER A 161 4.61 24.33 -5.07
C SER A 161 5.93 23.58 -4.87
N ALA A 162 6.99 23.97 -5.57
CA ALA A 162 8.34 23.42 -5.39
C ALA A 162 8.96 23.90 -4.07
N SER A 163 8.67 25.10 -3.57
CA SER A 163 9.18 25.54 -2.25
C SER A 163 8.63 24.72 -1.07
N LYS A 164 7.55 23.94 -1.27
CA LYS A 164 7.11 22.94 -0.28
C LYS A 164 8.12 21.79 -0.08
N ARG A 165 9.17 21.71 -0.91
CA ARG A 165 10.28 20.74 -0.77
C ARG A 165 11.01 20.92 0.57
N THR A 166 11.36 22.15 0.95
CA THR A 166 12.06 22.43 2.21
C THR A 166 11.29 21.91 3.42
N GLU A 167 9.96 22.12 3.42
CA GLU A 167 9.10 21.60 4.48
C GLU A 167 9.12 20.08 4.59
N ARG A 168 9.12 19.39 3.43
CA ARG A 168 9.18 17.93 3.37
C ARG A 168 10.55 17.42 3.77
N GLU A 169 11.62 18.11 3.37
CA GLU A 169 13.00 17.80 3.71
C GLU A 169 13.21 17.88 5.21
N ILE A 170 12.83 19.00 5.85
CA ILE A 170 12.83 19.17 7.31
C ILE A 170 12.14 18.00 8.01
N LEU A 171 10.92 17.65 7.56
CA LEU A 171 10.17 16.53 8.14
C LEU A 171 10.85 15.18 7.91
N SER A 172 11.45 14.99 6.74
CA SER A 172 12.14 13.74 6.40
C SER A 172 13.41 13.56 7.23
N GLU A 173 14.18 14.63 7.44
CA GLU A 173 15.37 14.64 8.27
C GLU A 173 15.00 14.39 9.73
N HIS A 174 13.98 15.08 10.23
CA HIS A 174 13.50 14.86 11.58
C HIS A 174 13.07 13.40 11.79
N LYS A 175 12.26 12.84 10.88
CA LYS A 175 11.87 11.42 10.93
C LYS A 175 13.07 10.48 10.90
N LYS A 176 14.15 10.81 10.16
CA LYS A 176 15.38 10.02 10.14
C LYS A 176 16.09 10.07 11.49
N ARG A 177 16.25 11.27 12.08
CA ARG A 177 16.88 11.46 13.41
C ARG A 177 16.11 10.73 14.51
N GLU A 178 14.79 10.87 14.52
CA GLU A 178 13.92 10.19 15.49
C GLU A 178 13.94 8.67 15.34
N ARG A 179 14.01 8.15 14.10
CA ARG A 179 14.18 6.71 13.88
C ARG A 179 15.51 6.20 14.44
N GLN A 180 16.59 6.98 14.34
CA GLN A 180 17.88 6.63 14.93
C GLN A 180 17.82 6.70 16.46
N ALA A 181 17.20 7.74 17.03
CA ALA A 181 17.02 7.87 18.48
C ALA A 181 16.16 6.73 19.06
N ALA A 182 15.10 6.34 18.36
CA ALA A 182 14.24 5.23 18.74
C ALA A 182 14.98 3.87 18.69
N LYS A 183 15.85 3.67 17.70
CA LYS A 183 16.75 2.49 17.68
C LYS A 183 17.67 2.43 18.90
N GLN A 184 18.06 3.59 19.43
CA GLN A 184 18.84 3.72 20.66
C GLN A 184 17.97 3.62 21.94
N GLY A 185 16.67 3.33 21.83
CA GLY A 185 15.75 3.19 22.96
C GLY A 185 15.16 4.49 23.48
N LYS A 186 15.44 5.64 22.85
CA LYS A 186 14.79 6.92 23.22
C LYS A 186 13.34 6.94 22.73
N ARG A 187 12.48 7.68 23.44
CA ARG A 187 11.09 7.86 23.04
C ARG A 187 11.02 8.73 21.78
N PRO A 188 10.31 8.31 20.72
CA PRO A 188 10.20 9.09 19.50
C PRO A 188 9.45 10.40 19.76
N PHE A 189 10.04 11.50 19.31
CA PHE A 189 9.49 12.84 19.38
C PHE A 189 8.91 13.27 18.02
N TYR A 190 7.95 14.18 18.01
CA TYR A 190 7.35 14.72 16.78
C TYR A 190 7.31 16.25 16.87
N LEU A 191 7.91 16.93 15.88
CA LEU A 191 7.92 18.39 15.85
C LEU A 191 6.51 18.97 15.82
N LYS A 192 6.34 20.06 16.58
CA LYS A 192 5.14 20.89 16.50
C LYS A 192 5.14 21.69 15.20
N LYS A 193 3.94 22.10 14.76
CA LYS A 193 3.78 22.97 13.57
C LYS A 193 4.48 24.33 13.72
N SER A 194 4.67 24.84 14.93
CA SER A 194 5.45 26.05 15.20
C SER A 194 6.93 25.86 14.91
N GLU A 195 7.53 24.80 15.47
CA GLU A 195 8.95 24.46 15.31
C GLU A 195 9.29 24.20 13.83
N ILE A 196 8.40 23.52 13.10
CA ILE A 196 8.54 23.31 11.65
C ILE A 196 8.56 24.66 10.90
N ARG A 197 7.78 25.66 11.33
CA ARG A 197 7.79 27.00 10.70
C ARG A 197 9.06 27.76 11.03
N GLU A 198 9.55 27.67 12.27
CA GLU A 198 10.80 28.30 12.69
C GLU A 198 11.99 27.74 11.91
N GLN A 199 12.09 26.42 11.76
CA GLN A 199 13.15 25.78 10.97
C GLN A 199 13.15 26.26 9.51
N LYS A 200 11.98 26.36 8.87
CA LYS A 200 11.85 26.93 7.52
C LYS A 200 12.31 28.38 7.44
N LEU A 201 12.00 29.19 8.45
CA LEU A 201 12.44 30.59 8.48
C LEU A 201 13.95 30.70 8.65
N ILE A 202 14.54 29.84 9.48
CA ILE A 202 16.00 29.77 9.67
C ILE A 202 16.71 29.36 8.38
N GLU A 203 16.21 28.34 7.67
CA GLU A 203 16.77 27.90 6.38
C GLU A 203 16.69 29.01 5.33
N LYS A 204 15.52 29.62 5.16
CA LYS A 204 15.35 30.77 4.26
C LYS A 204 16.28 31.93 4.62
N TYR A 205 16.46 32.22 5.91
CA TYR A 205 17.38 33.26 6.34
C TYR A 205 18.83 32.93 5.98
N LYS A 206 19.25 31.67 6.15
CA LYS A 206 20.59 31.21 5.73
C LYS A 206 20.79 31.36 4.22
N GLU A 207 19.82 30.97 3.40
CA GLU A 207 19.85 31.15 1.94
C GLU A 207 19.99 32.63 1.57
N LEU A 208 19.15 33.50 2.15
CA LEU A 208 19.20 34.94 1.89
C LEU A 208 20.51 35.56 2.35
N LYS A 209 21.01 35.17 3.52
CA LYS A 209 22.30 35.63 4.06
C LYS A 209 23.44 35.25 3.10
N VAL A 210 23.47 34.02 2.59
CA VAL A 210 24.42 33.59 1.56
C VAL A 210 24.27 34.42 0.29
N SER A 211 23.06 34.61 -0.23
CA SER A 211 22.84 35.41 -1.44
C SER A 211 23.26 36.88 -1.28
N MET A 212 23.03 37.46 -0.10
CA MET A 212 23.40 38.83 0.23
C MET A 212 24.91 38.98 0.28
N TYR A 213 25.61 38.05 0.93
CA TYR A 213 27.07 38.04 0.92
C TYR A 213 27.64 37.87 -0.49
N LEU A 214 27.05 36.98 -1.32
CA LEU A 214 27.46 36.78 -2.72
C LEU A 214 27.24 38.02 -3.60
N ALA A 215 26.15 38.75 -3.37
CA ALA A 215 25.88 39.99 -4.08
C ALA A 215 26.87 41.11 -3.69
N ASN A 216 27.20 41.20 -2.40
CA ASN A 216 28.14 42.18 -1.88
C ASN A 216 29.61 41.85 -2.22
N SER A 217 29.95 40.56 -2.34
CA SER A 217 31.32 40.11 -2.65
C SER A 217 31.68 40.22 -4.13
N ASN A 218 30.70 40.43 -5.03
CA ASN A 218 30.97 40.70 -6.44
C ASN A 218 31.25 42.20 -6.66
N PRO A 219 32.50 42.60 -6.98
CA PRO A 219 32.81 44.00 -7.25
C PRO A 219 32.11 44.44 -8.54
N ILE A 220 31.17 45.38 -8.43
CA ILE A 220 30.58 46.05 -9.58
C ILE A 220 31.62 47.00 -10.17
N TRP A 221 32.40 46.54 -11.15
CA TRP A 221 33.26 47.40 -11.96
C TRP A 221 32.40 48.22 -12.93
N ARG A 222 32.42 49.55 -12.83
CA ARG A 222 31.91 50.43 -13.90
C ARG A 222 33.08 50.88 -14.77
N LYS A 223 32.97 50.75 -16.09
CA LYS A 223 33.80 51.51 -17.04
C LYS A 223 33.37 52.97 -16.95
N GLY A 224 34.15 53.78 -16.23
CA GLY A 224 34.05 55.24 -16.22
C GLY A 224 35.39 55.83 -16.62
N ASP A 225 35.37 56.67 -17.65
CA ASP A 225 36.38 57.61 -18.12
C ASP A 225 37.77 57.50 -17.44
N GLY A 226 38.56 56.52 -17.87
CA GLY A 226 40.02 56.49 -17.68
C GLY A 226 40.58 56.41 -16.25
N ARG A 227 39.77 56.31 -15.19
CA ARG A 227 40.27 56.09 -13.81
C ARG A 227 39.44 55.07 -13.06
N MET A 228 40.09 53.95 -12.75
CA MET A 228 39.51 52.82 -12.02
C MET A 228 39.38 53.15 -10.53
N GLN A 229 38.28 53.78 -10.12
CA GLN A 229 37.99 54.04 -8.71
C GLN A 229 37.22 52.87 -8.10
N ARG A 230 37.76 52.26 -7.04
CA ARG A 230 37.01 51.31 -6.20
C ARG A 230 35.93 52.12 -5.46
N ARG A 231 34.67 51.67 -5.45
CA ARG A 231 33.72 52.18 -4.46
C ARG A 231 34.22 51.73 -3.10
N THR A 232 34.64 52.66 -2.26
CA THR A 232 34.62 52.43 -0.81
C THR A 232 33.14 52.42 -0.43
N THR A 233 32.57 51.25 -0.16
CA THR A 233 31.22 51.13 0.39
C THR A 233 31.23 51.47 1.87
N ASP A 234 31.70 52.65 2.22
CA ASP A 234 31.76 53.15 3.59
C ASP A 234 30.72 54.25 3.80
N THR A 235 29.46 54.03 3.42
CA THR A 235 28.31 54.80 3.93
C THR A 235 27.00 54.00 3.78
N CYS A 236 26.97 52.76 4.28
CA CYS A 236 25.69 52.16 4.66
C CYS A 236 25.37 52.65 6.07
N ARG A 237 24.75 53.83 6.19
CA ARG A 237 24.09 54.24 7.43
C ARG A 237 22.96 53.24 7.65
N ILE A 238 23.20 52.22 8.48
CA ILE A 238 22.14 51.36 8.98
C ILE A 238 21.35 52.23 9.95
N ASP A 239 20.31 52.90 9.46
CA ASP A 239 19.32 53.49 10.34
C ASP A 239 18.80 52.38 11.26
N ALA A 240 18.89 52.64 12.55
CA ALA A 240 18.61 51.70 13.62
C ALA A 240 17.22 51.07 13.42
N LEU A 241 17.20 49.82 12.96
CA LEU A 241 16.00 48.99 13.07
C LEU A 241 15.69 48.83 14.57
N PRO A 242 14.43 49.03 15.01
CA PRO A 242 14.08 48.85 16.39
C PRO A 242 14.40 47.40 16.79
N ARG A 243 15.19 47.24 17.87
CA ARG A 243 15.40 45.96 18.55
C ARG A 243 14.02 45.41 18.94
N MET A 244 13.47 44.54 18.11
CA MET A 244 12.42 43.62 18.54
C MET A 244 13.06 42.66 19.54
N SER A 245 12.85 42.94 20.82
CA SER A 245 13.27 42.13 21.94
C SER A 245 12.49 40.81 21.95
N ILE A 246 12.91 39.87 21.11
CA ILE A 246 12.64 38.46 21.37
C ILE A 246 13.48 38.14 22.61
N LYS A 247 12.83 38.00 23.77
CA LYS A 247 13.49 37.57 25.00
C LYS A 247 14.04 36.16 24.80
N TYR A 248 15.28 36.07 24.33
CA TYR A 248 16.14 34.91 24.46
C TYR A 248 16.71 34.91 25.88
N SER A 249 15.88 34.59 26.85
CA SER A 249 16.34 33.96 28.08
C SER A 249 16.01 32.48 27.92
N ASP A 250 16.97 31.61 28.21
CA ASP A 250 16.86 30.14 28.26
C ASP A 250 17.48 29.36 27.08
N PHE A 251 18.50 29.91 26.43
CA PHE A 251 19.50 29.11 25.70
C PHE A 251 20.92 29.47 26.14
N SER A 252 21.12 29.50 27.46
CA SER A 252 22.43 29.66 28.11
C SER A 252 22.71 28.41 28.95
N SER A 253 22.92 27.28 28.29
CA SER A 253 23.61 26.10 28.86
C SER A 253 23.67 24.98 27.81
N PHE A 254 24.42 25.22 26.73
CA PHE A 254 25.04 24.10 26.02
C PHE A 254 26.49 24.52 25.75
N GLN A 255 27.34 24.22 26.74
CA GLN A 255 28.78 24.34 26.61
C GLN A 255 29.22 23.43 25.46
N LEU A 256 29.69 24.03 24.38
CA LEU A 256 30.50 23.37 23.38
C LEU A 256 31.82 22.98 24.07
N LEU A 257 32.03 21.68 24.30
CA LEU A 257 33.38 21.18 24.46
C LEU A 257 33.99 21.09 23.06
N ASP A 258 35.01 21.91 22.80
CA ASP A 258 35.88 21.75 21.64
C ASP A 258 36.71 20.47 21.81
N PRO A 259 36.66 19.51 20.87
CA PRO A 259 37.65 18.44 20.85
C PRO A 259 38.97 19.01 20.33
N HIS A 260 39.93 19.07 21.24
CA HIS A 260 41.34 19.34 20.99
C HIS A 260 41.83 18.44 19.84
N VAL A 261 42.29 19.06 18.76
CA VAL A 261 43.00 18.39 17.67
C VAL A 261 44.32 17.87 18.25
N SER A 262 44.36 16.58 18.57
CA SER A 262 45.58 15.83 18.83
C SER A 262 45.90 15.01 17.59
N GLY A 263 47.01 15.35 16.93
CA GLY A 263 47.50 14.62 15.78
C GLY A 263 47.92 13.20 16.18
N MET A 264 47.22 12.20 15.66
CA MET A 264 47.71 10.82 15.61
C MET A 264 48.27 10.56 14.22
N VAL A 265 49.59 10.37 14.18
CA VAL A 265 50.34 9.80 13.07
C VAL A 265 49.85 8.36 12.87
N ALA A 266 49.25 8.06 11.72
CA ALA A 266 48.91 6.70 11.32
C ALA A 266 49.93 6.23 10.29
N THR A 267 50.86 5.40 10.75
CA THR A 267 51.70 4.53 9.94
C THR A 267 50.86 3.39 9.37
N GLY A 268 50.99 3.13 8.07
CA GLY A 268 51.07 1.77 7.53
C GLY A 268 49.76 0.99 7.26
N GLU A 269 49.71 0.50 6.02
CA GLU A 269 49.17 -0.81 5.59
C GLU A 269 47.74 -0.88 5.04
N GLY A 270 47.66 -1.35 3.77
CA GLY A 270 46.55 -2.16 3.28
C GLY A 270 45.62 -1.52 2.24
N MET A 271 46.06 -1.40 0.98
CA MET A 271 45.15 -1.30 -0.16
C MET A 271 44.56 -2.68 -0.47
N PRO A 272 43.23 -2.89 -0.45
CA PRO A 272 42.63 -4.04 -1.10
C PRO A 272 42.43 -3.74 -2.60
N SER A 273 43.20 -4.44 -3.43
CA SER A 273 43.01 -4.52 -4.87
C SER A 273 41.66 -5.18 -5.19
N TYR A 274 40.79 -4.48 -5.92
CA TYR A 274 39.58 -5.07 -6.50
C TYR A 274 39.95 -5.85 -7.76
N THR A 275 39.81 -7.17 -7.72
CA THR A 275 39.83 -8.03 -8.91
C THR A 275 38.48 -7.92 -9.63
N LEU A 276 38.50 -7.45 -10.88
CA LEU A 276 37.41 -7.63 -11.83
C LEU A 276 37.39 -9.10 -12.26
N LEU A 277 36.40 -9.86 -11.78
CA LEU A 277 36.03 -11.12 -12.41
C LEU A 277 34.89 -10.86 -13.40
N GLY A 278 35.26 -10.90 -14.68
CA GLY A 278 34.32 -10.98 -15.78
C GLY A 278 33.55 -12.30 -15.73
N GLY A 279 32.23 -12.20 -15.88
CA GLY A 279 31.33 -13.32 -16.02
C GLY A 279 30.45 -13.10 -17.23
N ASP A 280 30.99 -13.35 -18.41
CA ASP A 280 30.21 -13.61 -19.61
C ASP A 280 29.50 -14.95 -19.42
N SER A 281 28.18 -14.92 -19.28
CA SER A 281 27.34 -16.10 -19.57
C SER A 281 26.23 -15.70 -20.52
N VAL A 282 26.54 -15.92 -21.80
CA VAL A 282 25.60 -15.99 -22.91
C VAL A 282 24.66 -17.17 -22.63
N VAL A 283 23.40 -16.89 -22.33
CA VAL A 283 22.34 -17.91 -22.43
C VAL A 283 21.75 -17.81 -23.83
N LYS A 284 22.05 -18.85 -24.61
CA LYS A 284 21.51 -19.16 -25.93
C LYS A 284 20.23 -20.00 -25.74
N THR A 285 19.21 -19.66 -26.53
CA THR A 285 17.96 -20.40 -26.86
C THR A 285 17.01 -20.74 -25.71
#